data_AF-L0A3X3-F1
#
_entry.id   AF-L0A3X3-F1
#
_cell.length_a   1.000
_cell.length_b   1.000
_cell.length_c   1.000
_cell.angle_alpha   90.00
_cell.angle_beta   90.00
_cell.angle_gamma   90.00
#
_symmetry.space_group_name_H-M   'P 1'
#
loop_
_entity.id
_entity.type
_entity.pdbx_description
1 polymer ?
#
loop_
_entity_poly.entity_id
_entity_poly.type
_entity_poly.pdbx_seq_one_letter_code
_entity_poly.pdbx_strand_id
1 'polypeptide(L)'
;MNDSLPDLNRTWRDTIAAPEYAVMLRELDDLGCTFEWKNLNGTPTFVAICNGEIVGRQHAHAHPDNLMVVYDVLNQAADRVEILS
;
A
#
# COMPACT_ATOMS: atom_id res chain seq x y z
N MET A 1 9.83 2.23 -22.96
CA MET A 1 10.49 2.35 -21.65
C MET A 1 9.81 1.31 -20.76
N ASN A 2 10.56 0.35 -20.25
CA ASN A 2 10.03 -0.61 -19.26
C ASN A 2 10.09 0.10 -17.91
N ASP A 3 8.98 0.76 -17.53
CA ASP A 3 8.78 1.28 -16.18
C ASP A 3 8.49 0.10 -15.24
N SER A 4 9.53 -0.68 -14.96
CA SER A 4 9.48 -1.64 -13.88
C SER A 4 9.45 -0.85 -12.57
N LEU A 5 8.25 -0.62 -12.06
CA LEU A 5 8.03 -0.09 -10.72
C LEU A 5 8.85 -0.94 -9.73
N PRO A 6 9.57 -0.33 -8.77
CA PRO A 6 10.46 -1.08 -7.89
C PRO A 6 9.67 -2.16 -7.15
N ASP A 7 10.27 -3.33 -6.96
CA ASP A 7 9.67 -4.46 -6.26
C ASP A 7 9.40 -4.08 -4.80
N LEU A 8 8.19 -3.59 -4.54
CA LEU A 8 7.78 -2.93 -3.29
C LEU A 8 7.70 -3.91 -2.11
N ASN A 9 7.75 -5.21 -2.33
CA ASN A 9 7.51 -6.14 -1.24
C ASN A 9 8.69 -6.20 -0.24
N ARG A 10 9.90 -5.85 -0.69
CA ARG A 10 11.12 -5.88 0.14
C ARG A 10 11.47 -4.51 0.74
N THR A 11 11.37 -3.44 -0.03
CA THR A 11 11.86 -2.11 0.38
C THR A 11 11.03 -1.48 1.50
N TRP A 12 9.72 -1.74 1.60
CA TRP A 12 8.86 -1.06 2.58
C TRP A 12 8.91 -1.68 3.97
N ARG A 13 9.08 -3.01 4.08
CA ARG A 13 9.22 -3.69 5.38
C ARG A 13 10.38 -3.11 6.19
N ASP A 14 11.46 -2.71 5.51
CA ASP A 14 12.66 -2.13 6.14
C ASP A 14 12.57 -0.59 6.29
N THR A 15 11.73 0.08 5.50
CA THR A 15 11.62 1.56 5.50
C THR A 15 10.54 2.08 6.45
N ILE A 16 9.53 1.26 6.80
CA ILE A 16 8.56 1.62 7.84
C ILE A 16 9.27 1.54 9.21
N ALA A 17 9.81 2.68 9.63
CA ALA A 17 10.47 2.83 10.92
C ALA A 17 9.48 2.86 12.11
N ALA A 18 8.21 3.13 11.84
CA ALA A 18 7.15 3.25 12.83
C ALA A 18 6.55 1.86 13.16
N PRO A 19 6.71 1.34 14.39
CA PRO A 19 6.30 0.00 14.77
C PRO A 19 4.82 -0.33 14.51
N GLU A 20 3.94 0.66 14.68
CA GLU A 20 2.49 0.53 14.49
C GLU A 20 2.13 0.20 13.04
N TYR A 21 2.82 0.80 12.05
CA TYR A 21 2.59 0.51 10.64
C TYR A 21 3.20 -0.82 10.22
N ALA A 22 4.26 -1.27 10.89
CA ALA A 22 4.82 -2.60 10.67
C ALA A 22 3.89 -3.71 11.18
N VAL A 23 3.17 -3.47 12.28
CA VAL A 23 2.10 -4.37 12.78
C VAL A 23 0.93 -4.39 11.80
N MET A 24 0.43 -3.21 11.41
CA MET A 24 -0.68 -3.08 10.45
C MET A 24 -0.38 -3.77 9.11
N LEU A 25 0.85 -3.63 8.60
CA LEU A 25 1.27 -4.34 7.39
C LEU A 25 1.18 -5.86 7.55
N ARG A 26 1.59 -6.41 8.70
CA ARG A 26 1.54 -7.86 8.96
C ARG A 26 0.10 -8.34 9.07
N GLU A 27 -0.75 -7.60 9.75
CA GLU A 27 -2.18 -7.95 9.87
C GLU A 27 -2.85 -7.95 8.51
N LEU A 28 -2.57 -6.94 7.67
CA LEU A 28 -3.07 -6.90 6.30
C LEU A 28 -2.47 -8.03 5.43
N ASP A 29 -1.19 -8.37 5.58
CA ASP A 29 -0.55 -9.52 4.90
C ASP A 29 -1.20 -10.86 5.30
N ASP A 30 -1.48 -11.04 6.60
CA ASP A 30 -2.17 -12.23 7.15
C ASP A 30 -3.61 -12.35 6.62
N LEU A 31 -4.25 -11.23 6.30
CA LEU A 31 -5.56 -11.17 5.63
C LEU A 31 -5.49 -11.34 4.11
N GLY A 32 -4.30 -11.57 3.56
CA GLY A 32 -4.07 -11.76 2.14
C GLY A 32 -4.10 -10.45 1.33
N CYS A 33 -3.88 -9.32 1.97
CA CYS A 33 -3.75 -8.04 1.29
C CYS A 33 -2.38 -7.92 0.60
N THR A 34 -2.41 -7.43 -0.63
CA THR A 34 -1.22 -7.12 -1.43
C THR A 34 -1.13 -5.62 -1.66
N PHE A 35 0.10 -5.11 -1.79
CA PHE A 35 0.36 -3.70 -2.01
C PHE A 35 1.20 -3.52 -3.27
N GLU A 36 0.74 -2.71 -4.20
CA GLU A 36 1.42 -2.52 -5.49
C GLU A 36 1.20 -1.12 -6.08
N TRP A 37 2.11 -0.69 -6.94
CA TRP A 37 1.93 0.49 -7.76
C TRP A 37 1.12 0.11 -9.01
N LYS A 38 0.04 0.84 -9.27
CA LYS A 38 -0.75 0.75 -10.50
C LYS A 38 -0.79 2.08 -11.22
N ASN A 39 -0.85 2.03 -12.54
CA ASN A 39 -1.24 3.18 -13.31
C ASN A 39 -2.77 3.22 -13.41
N LEU A 40 -3.41 4.11 -12.65
CA LEU A 40 -4.86 4.31 -12.68
C LEU A 40 -5.17 5.60 -13.41
N ASN A 41 -5.86 5.51 -14.55
CA ASN A 41 -6.26 6.65 -15.38
C ASN A 41 -5.08 7.57 -15.80
N GLY A 42 -3.90 6.99 -16.07
CA GLY A 42 -2.70 7.74 -16.44
C GLY A 42 -1.87 8.25 -15.25
N THR A 43 -2.32 7.99 -14.02
CA THR A 43 -1.65 8.46 -12.80
C THR A 43 -1.08 7.27 -12.01
N PRO A 44 0.24 7.29 -11.69
CA PRO A 44 0.83 6.34 -10.75
C PRO A 44 0.12 6.41 -9.39
N THR A 45 -0.39 5.27 -8.93
CA THR A 45 -1.22 5.16 -7.73
C THR A 45 -0.78 3.94 -6.94
N PHE A 46 -0.46 4.15 -5.67
CA PHE A 46 -0.21 3.05 -4.77
C PHE A 46 -1.54 2.51 -4.28
N VAL A 47 -1.72 1.19 -4.31
CA VAL A 47 -2.98 0.54 -3.93
C VAL A 47 -2.73 -0.60 -2.95
N ALA A 48 -3.66 -0.74 -2.00
CA ALA A 48 -3.85 -1.93 -1.19
C ALA A 48 -5.02 -2.74 -1.76
N ILE A 49 -4.79 -4.03 -1.99
CA ILE A 49 -5.78 -4.94 -2.56
C ILE A 49 -5.95 -6.12 -1.64
N CYS A 50 -7.13 -6.27 -1.06
CA CYS A 50 -7.49 -7.39 -0.20
C CYS A 50 -8.63 -8.16 -0.87
N ASN A 51 -8.56 -9.49 -0.92
CA ASN A 51 -9.60 -10.33 -1.55
C ASN A 51 -9.99 -9.92 -2.98
N GLY A 52 -9.05 -9.37 -3.75
CA GLY A 52 -9.29 -8.90 -5.12
C GLY A 52 -9.91 -7.50 -5.25
N GLU A 53 -10.22 -6.83 -4.14
CA GLU A 53 -10.78 -5.47 -4.13
C GLU A 53 -9.76 -4.45 -3.67
N ILE A 54 -9.78 -3.25 -4.27
CA ILE A 54 -8.97 -2.12 -3.82
C ILE A 54 -9.60 -1.55 -2.55
N VAL A 55 -8.92 -1.68 -1.42
CA VAL A 55 -9.39 -1.19 -0.11
C VAL A 55 -8.72 0.12 0.31
N GLY A 56 -7.59 0.47 -0.30
CA GLY A 56 -6.89 1.74 -0.08
C GLY A 56 -6.17 2.16 -1.35
N ARG A 57 -6.14 3.46 -1.63
CA ARG A 57 -5.38 4.00 -2.76
C ARG A 57 -4.93 5.42 -2.52
N GLN A 58 -3.74 5.76 -3.01
CA GLN A 58 -3.24 7.12 -2.98
C GLN A 58 -2.41 7.41 -4.21
N HIS A 59 -2.75 8.51 -4.90
CA HIS A 59 -2.03 8.94 -6.08
C HIS A 59 -0.65 9.47 -5.69
N ALA A 60 0.40 8.98 -6.34
CA ALA A 60 1.71 9.61 -6.27
C ALA A 60 1.69 10.88 -7.12
N HIS A 61 1.26 12.00 -6.53
CA HIS A 61 1.64 13.31 -7.06
C HIS A 61 3.11 13.62 -6.74
N ALA A 62 3.67 12.94 -5.75
CA ALA A 62 5.08 12.95 -5.38
C ALA A 62 5.66 11.53 -5.44
N HIS A 63 6.97 11.47 -5.72
CA HIS A 63 7.81 10.29 -5.94
C HIS A 63 7.39 9.02 -5.17
N PRO A 64 7.58 7.81 -5.74
CA PRO A 64 7.27 6.53 -5.10
C PRO A 64 7.95 6.27 -3.75
N ASP A 65 8.90 7.12 -3.35
CA ASP A 65 9.62 7.06 -2.07
C ASP A 65 8.94 7.87 -0.95
N ASN A 66 7.79 8.49 -1.21
CA ASN A 66 7.06 9.24 -0.18
C ASN A 66 6.30 8.29 0.75
N LEU A 67 6.88 8.03 1.92
CA LEU A 67 6.30 7.20 2.99
C LEU A 67 4.87 7.61 3.38
N MET A 68 4.50 8.88 3.25
CA MET A 68 3.15 9.35 3.55
C MET A 68 2.09 8.69 2.67
N VAL A 69 2.41 8.43 1.40
CA VAL A 69 1.48 7.77 0.47
C VAL A 69 1.15 6.37 0.95
N VAL A 70 2.11 5.68 1.57
CA VAL A 70 1.91 4.33 2.07
C VAL A 70 1.21 4.32 3.41
N TYR A 71 1.54 5.23 4.32
CA TYR A 71 0.78 5.37 5.57
C TYR A 71 -0.70 5.66 5.30
N ASP A 72 -1.02 6.54 4.35
CA ASP A 72 -2.41 6.84 3.97
C ASP A 72 -3.13 5.61 3.42
N VAL A 73 -2.46 4.79 2.60
CA VAL A 73 -3.05 3.57 2.03
C VAL A 73 -3.21 2.47 3.08
N LEU A 74 -2.27 2.35 4.02
CA LEU A 74 -2.36 1.41 5.13
C LEU A 74 -3.53 1.76 6.05
N ASN A 75 -3.67 3.03 6.43
CA ASN A 75 -4.80 3.48 7.26
C ASN A 75 -6.15 3.21 6.57
N GLN A 76 -6.27 3.53 5.26
CA GLN A 76 -7.49 3.22 4.50
C GLN A 76 -7.80 1.71 4.47
N ALA A 77 -6.78 0.88 4.29
CA ALA A 77 -6.94 -0.57 4.25
C ALA A 77 -7.36 -1.13 5.61
N ALA A 78 -6.73 -0.67 6.70
CA ALA A 78 -7.08 -1.04 8.07
C ALA A 78 -8.52 -0.66 8.41
N ASP A 79 -8.91 0.60 8.18
CA ASP A 79 -10.28 1.09 8.42
C ASP A 79 -11.32 0.22 7.70
N ARG A 80 -11.04 -0.19 6.47
CA ARG A 80 -11.99 -0.93 5.64
C ARG A 80 -12.05 -2.42 5.97
N VAL A 81 -10.96 -2.99 6.48
CA VAL A 81 -10.90 -4.37 6.98
C VAL A 81 -11.58 -4.51 8.34
N GLU A 82 -11.42 -3.55 9.24
CA GLU A 82 -12.12 -3.54 10.54
C GLU A 82 -13.64 -3.52 10.36
N ILE A 83 -14.15 -2.84 9.34
CA ILE A 83 -15.59 -2.80 9.01
C ILE A 83 -16.13 -4.17 8.53
N LEU A 84 -15.26 -5.06 8.03
CA LEU A 84 -15.65 -6.37 7.50
C LEU A 84 -15.51 -7.51 8.52
N SER A 85 -15.03 -7.21 9.73
CA SER A 85 -14.77 -8.13 10.85
C SER A 85 -15.94 -8.15 11.83
#